data_AF-A0A2S1WKX7-F1
#
_entry.id   AF-A0A2S1WKX7-F1
#
_cell.length_a   1.000
_cell.length_b   1.000
_cell.length_c   1.000
_cell.angle_alpha   90.00
_cell.angle_beta   90.00
_cell.angle_gamma   90.00
#
_symmetry.space_group_name_H-M   'P 1'
#
loop_
_entity.id
_entity.type
_entity.pdbx_description
1 polymer ?
#
loop_
_entity_poly.entity_id
_entity_poly.type
_entity_poly.pdbx_seq_one_letter_code
_entity_poly.pdbx_strand_id
1 'polypeptide(L)'
;VHCHSAATDASGVVKCVMDDLFEYFADTKLPGKLRVALACCLNMCGAVHCSDIAILGVHRRPPRADHAKLGKLCEIPNVVASCPTAAIRPATVDGHPSVEIEEELC
;
A
#
# COMPACT_ATOMS: atom_id res chain seq x y z
N VAL A 1 3.79 -14.81 3.01
CA VAL A 1 3.75 -13.34 2.80
C VAL A 1 5.13 -12.80 3.13
N HIS A 2 5.83 -12.20 2.18
CA HIS A 2 7.18 -11.64 2.39
C HIS A 2 7.14 -10.15 2.77
N CYS A 3 6.20 -9.38 2.20
CA CYS A 3 5.97 -7.98 2.53
C CYS A 3 4.77 -7.85 3.49
N HIS A 4 4.98 -7.22 4.66
CA HIS A 4 3.95 -7.08 5.69
C HIS A 4 2.92 -5.96 5.42
N SER A 5 3.25 -5.01 4.54
CA SER A 5 2.37 -3.90 4.15
C SER A 5 1.60 -4.15 2.84
N ALA A 6 1.66 -5.37 2.30
CA ALA A 6 0.99 -5.71 1.05
C ALA A 6 -0.54 -5.70 1.21
N ALA A 7 -1.23 -4.96 0.34
CA ALA A 7 -2.69 -4.95 0.23
C ALA A 7 -3.21 -6.01 -0.74
N THR A 8 -2.37 -6.51 -1.65
CA THR A 8 -2.69 -7.58 -2.61
C THR A 8 -1.48 -8.48 -2.86
N ASP A 9 -1.71 -9.65 -3.45
CA ASP A 9 -0.63 -10.52 -3.91
C ASP A 9 -0.02 -10.01 -5.22
N ALA A 10 1.29 -10.10 -5.35
CA ALA A 10 1.99 -9.69 -6.56
C ALA A 10 2.10 -10.83 -7.56
N SER A 11 2.60 -11.99 -7.12
CA SER A 11 2.92 -13.11 -8.01
C SER A 11 1.70 -13.71 -8.68
N GLY A 12 0.62 -13.92 -7.94
CA GLY A 12 -0.63 -14.46 -8.46
C GLY A 12 -1.30 -13.52 -9.45
N VAL A 13 -1.38 -12.22 -9.15
CA VAL A 13 -2.00 -11.25 -10.07
C VAL A 13 -1.19 -11.13 -11.35
N VAL A 14 0.15 -11.02 -11.26
CA VAL A 14 1.01 -10.99 -12.45
C VAL A 14 0.88 -12.28 -13.25
N LYS A 15 0.80 -13.45 -12.60
CA LYS A 15 0.57 -14.72 -13.30
C LYS A 15 -0.74 -14.71 -14.09
N CYS A 16 -1.85 -14.33 -13.47
CA CYS A 16 -3.15 -14.26 -14.15
C CYS A 16 -3.11 -13.27 -15.33
N VAL A 17 -2.54 -12.09 -15.14
CA VAL A 17 -2.44 -11.07 -16.21
C VAL A 17 -1.56 -11.55 -17.36
N MET A 18 -0.42 -12.17 -17.06
CA MET A 18 0.51 -12.65 -18.10
C MET A 18 -0.01 -13.89 -18.83
N ASP A 19 -0.88 -14.68 -18.22
CA ASP A 19 -1.56 -15.79 -18.90
C ASP A 19 -2.55 -15.28 -19.95
N ASP A 20 -3.33 -14.27 -19.61
CA ASP A 20 -4.29 -13.65 -20.54
C ASP A 20 -3.60 -12.82 -21.63
N LEU A 21 -2.45 -12.19 -21.32
CA LEU A 21 -1.70 -11.34 -22.25
C LEU A 21 -0.56 -12.08 -22.98
N PHE A 22 -0.43 -13.40 -22.83
CA PHE A 22 0.70 -14.15 -23.37
C PHE A 22 0.88 -13.96 -24.88
N GLU A 23 -0.22 -13.87 -25.64
CA GLU A 23 -0.16 -13.67 -27.09
C GLU A 23 0.46 -12.33 -27.51
N TYR A 24 0.34 -11.28 -26.68
CA TYR A 24 0.95 -9.97 -26.92
C TYR A 24 2.41 -9.92 -26.45
N PHE A 25 2.81 -10.85 -25.60
CA PHE A 25 4.20 -10.99 -25.18
C PHE A 25 5.04 -11.76 -26.20
N ALA A 26 4.46 -12.80 -26.82
CA ALA A 26 5.15 -13.62 -27.81
C ALA A 26 5.32 -12.92 -29.16
N ASP A 27 4.36 -12.08 -29.58
CA ASP A 27 4.35 -11.39 -30.87
C ASP A 27 4.22 -9.87 -30.74
N THR A 28 4.84 -9.12 -31.65
CA THR A 28 4.72 -7.65 -31.73
C THR A 28 3.40 -7.24 -32.41
N LYS A 29 2.28 -7.37 -31.71
CA LYS A 29 0.94 -6.97 -32.20
C LYS A 29 0.55 -5.53 -31.85
N LEU A 30 1.27 -4.91 -30.91
CA LEU A 30 0.97 -3.56 -30.40
C LEU A 30 1.74 -2.47 -31.15
N PRO A 31 1.19 -1.25 -31.29
CA PRO A 31 1.84 -0.14 -31.99
C PRO A 31 3.09 0.42 -31.29
N GLY A 32 3.31 0.03 -30.03
CA GLY A 32 4.46 0.44 -29.22
C GLY A 32 4.69 -0.51 -28.05
N LYS A 33 5.84 -0.36 -27.39
CA LYS A 33 6.18 -1.17 -26.22
C LYS A 33 5.30 -0.78 -25.03
N LEU A 34 4.40 -1.67 -24.65
CA LEU A 34 3.55 -1.53 -23.47
C LEU A 34 4.27 -2.05 -22.22
N ARG A 35 4.27 -1.26 -21.15
CA ARG A 35 4.77 -1.63 -19.81
C ARG A 35 3.60 -1.73 -18.85
N VAL A 36 3.30 -2.96 -18.44
CA VAL A 36 2.36 -3.25 -17.36
C VAL A 36 3.16 -3.50 -16.08
N ALA A 37 2.87 -2.78 -15.01
CA ALA A 37 3.54 -2.96 -13.74
C ALA A 37 2.55 -3.07 -12.58
N LEU A 38 2.94 -3.80 -11.55
CA LEU A 38 2.13 -4.03 -10.36
C LEU A 38 2.88 -3.65 -9.09
N ALA A 39 2.20 -2.94 -8.20
CA ALA A 39 2.63 -2.73 -6.83
C ALA A 39 1.61 -3.32 -5.85
N CYS A 40 2.11 -4.07 -4.87
CA CYS A 40 1.27 -4.67 -3.84
C CYS A 40 0.75 -3.67 -2.80
N CYS A 41 1.36 -2.48 -2.70
CA CYS A 41 0.92 -1.38 -1.86
C CYS A 41 1.39 -0.02 -2.41
N LEU A 42 0.95 1.07 -1.77
CA LEU A 42 1.24 2.46 -2.14
C LEU A 42 2.72 2.86 -2.05
N ASN A 43 3.58 2.03 -1.45
CA ASN A 43 5.03 2.26 -1.47
C ASN A 43 5.64 2.08 -2.86
N MET A 44 4.89 1.49 -3.81
CA MET A 44 5.24 1.40 -5.22
C MET A 44 6.71 1.00 -5.45
N CYS A 45 7.15 -0.14 -4.90
CA CYS A 45 8.53 -0.62 -4.93
C CYS A 45 9.01 -1.02 -6.35
N GLY A 46 8.99 -0.08 -7.30
CA GLY A 46 9.25 -0.26 -8.72
C GLY A 46 8.74 0.93 -9.55
N ALA A 47 8.64 0.75 -10.85
CA ALA A 47 8.26 1.80 -11.81
C ALA A 47 6.73 1.94 -12.00
N VAL A 48 5.92 1.59 -11.00
CA VAL A 48 4.46 1.50 -11.14
C VAL A 48 3.83 2.88 -11.39
N HIS A 49 4.38 3.93 -10.78
CA HIS A 49 3.95 5.31 -10.98
C HIS A 49 4.22 5.88 -12.38
N CYS A 50 5.05 5.23 -13.19
CA CYS A 50 5.43 5.68 -14.54
C CYS A 50 5.27 4.58 -15.61
N SER A 51 4.40 3.60 -15.34
CA SER A 51 4.05 2.53 -16.28
C SER A 51 2.82 2.92 -17.11
N ASP A 52 2.72 2.37 -18.33
CA ASP A 52 1.59 2.63 -19.22
C ASP A 52 0.27 2.10 -18.61
N ILE A 53 0.34 0.94 -17.96
CA ILE A 53 -0.74 0.36 -17.16
C ILE A 53 -0.19 -0.01 -15.79
N ALA A 54 -0.82 0.51 -14.74
CA ALA A 54 -0.44 0.28 -13.36
C ALA A 54 -1.55 -0.48 -12.61
N ILE A 55 -1.18 -1.58 -11.95
CA ILE A 55 -2.05 -2.30 -11.01
C ILE A 55 -1.55 -2.00 -9.61
N LEU A 56 -2.40 -1.42 -8.77
CA LEU A 56 -2.02 -0.96 -7.43
C LEU A 56 -2.96 -1.52 -6.36
N GLY A 57 -2.37 -2.21 -5.39
CA GLY A 57 -3.06 -2.59 -4.16
C GLY A 57 -3.25 -1.40 -3.23
N VAL A 58 -4.49 -1.14 -2.79
CA VAL A 58 -4.84 -0.03 -1.91
C VAL A 58 -5.74 -0.50 -0.77
N HIS A 59 -5.46 -0.04 0.45
CA HIS A 59 -6.35 -0.23 1.59
C HIS A 59 -7.50 0.78 1.51
N ARG A 60 -8.73 0.34 1.85
CA ARG A 60 -9.94 1.19 1.86
C ARG A 60 -10.51 1.40 3.26
N ARG A 61 -9.73 1.11 4.29
CA ARG A 61 -10.14 1.22 5.70
C ARG A 61 -9.00 1.86 6.50
N PRO A 62 -9.32 2.77 7.44
CA PRO A 62 -8.34 3.33 8.35
C PRO A 62 -7.64 2.25 9.20
N PRO A 63 -6.42 2.50 9.68
CA PRO A 63 -5.71 1.57 10.54
C PRO A 63 -6.39 1.47 11.91
N ARG A 64 -6.34 0.27 12.52
CA ARG A 64 -6.81 0.05 13.89
C ARG A 64 -5.62 0.13 14.85
N ALA A 65 -5.62 1.10 15.75
CA ALA A 65 -4.55 1.25 16.73
C ALA A 65 -4.60 0.16 17.82
N ASP A 66 -3.46 -0.46 18.12
CA ASP A 66 -3.27 -1.33 19.29
C ASP A 66 -2.71 -0.49 20.45
N HIS A 67 -3.60 0.13 21.23
CA HIS A 67 -3.24 1.08 22.27
C HIS A 67 -2.30 0.51 23.35
N ALA A 68 -2.33 -0.80 23.59
CA ALA A 68 -1.50 -1.46 24.60
C ALA A 68 -0.05 -1.69 24.16
N LYS A 69 0.19 -1.78 22.83
CA LYS A 69 1.53 -2.05 22.26
C LYS A 69 2.15 -0.82 21.59
N LEU A 70 1.35 0.15 21.17
CA LEU A 70 1.82 1.28 20.36
C LEU A 70 2.99 2.01 21.00
N GLY A 71 2.87 2.41 22.27
CA GLY A 71 3.97 3.10 22.98
C GLY A 71 5.22 2.25 23.26
N LYS A 72 5.13 0.92 23.10
CA LYS A 72 6.28 0.00 23.27
C LYS A 72 7.03 -0.26 21.96
N LEU A 73 6.36 -0.09 20.82
CA LEU A 73 6.87 -0.43 19.49
C LEU A 73 7.16 0.79 18.62
N CYS A 74 6.48 1.91 18.89
CA CYS A 74 6.49 3.09 18.04
C CYS A 74 6.81 4.35 18.84
N GLU A 75 7.57 5.26 18.22
CA GLU A 75 7.68 6.64 18.70
C GLU A 75 6.47 7.45 18.19
N ILE A 76 5.61 7.89 19.11
CA ILE A 76 4.35 8.60 18.78
C ILE A 76 4.57 9.79 17.84
N PRO A 77 5.57 10.67 18.05
CA PRO A 77 5.81 11.79 17.13
C PRO A 77 6.08 11.36 15.69
N ASN A 78 6.81 10.25 15.49
CA ASN A 78 7.09 9.73 14.16
C ASN A 78 5.83 9.14 13.51
N VAL A 79 4.98 8.47 14.29
CA VAL A 79 3.69 7.95 13.78
C VAL A 79 2.80 9.10 13.33
N VAL A 80 2.68 10.16 14.14
CA VAL A 80 1.90 11.36 13.77
C VAL A 80 2.46 12.02 12.51
N ALA A 81 3.78 12.21 12.44
CA ALA A 81 4.45 12.84 11.30
C ALA A 81 4.37 12.01 10.00
N SER A 82 4.11 10.70 10.09
CA SER A 82 3.99 9.83 8.91
C SER A 82 2.70 10.05 8.11
N CYS A 83 1.69 10.68 8.70
CA CYS A 83 0.39 10.88 8.07
C CYS A 83 0.41 12.11 7.15
N PRO A 84 0.21 11.95 5.82
CA PRO A 84 0.23 13.08 4.88
C PRO A 84 -0.97 14.02 5.04
N THR A 85 -2.09 13.54 5.57
CA THR A 85 -3.33 14.31 5.78
C THR A 85 -3.52 14.79 7.22
N ALA A 86 -2.55 14.51 8.11
CA ALA A 86 -2.63 14.81 9.53
C ALA A 86 -3.86 14.20 10.26
N ALA A 87 -4.35 13.06 9.79
CA ALA A 87 -5.45 12.32 10.41
C ALA A 87 -5.09 11.66 11.77
N ILE A 88 -3.79 11.49 12.06
CA ILE A 88 -3.29 10.85 13.28
C ILE A 88 -2.94 11.92 14.32
N ARG A 89 -3.53 11.83 15.51
CA ARG A 89 -3.27 12.77 16.62
C ARG A 89 -2.76 12.03 17.86
N PRO A 90 -1.83 12.63 18.63
CA PRO A 90 -1.40 12.06 19.91
C PRO A 90 -2.55 12.12 20.91
N ALA A 91 -2.79 11.01 21.62
CA ALA A 91 -3.86 10.90 22.60
C ALA A 91 -3.43 10.00 23.77
N THR A 92 -4.18 10.02 24.87
CA THR A 92 -4.04 9.01 25.93
C THR A 92 -5.31 8.19 25.96
N VAL A 93 -5.22 6.92 25.56
CA VAL A 93 -6.36 6.00 25.47
C VAL A 93 -6.15 4.89 26.49
N ASP A 94 -7.15 4.63 27.33
CA ASP A 94 -7.11 3.62 28.41
C ASP A 94 -5.89 3.75 29.36
N GLY A 95 -5.43 4.98 29.59
CA GLY A 95 -4.25 5.27 30.42
C GLY A 95 -2.90 4.98 29.74
N HIS A 96 -2.91 4.62 28.45
CA HIS A 96 -1.70 4.43 27.65
C HIS A 96 -1.44 5.63 26.73
N PRO A 97 -0.18 6.10 26.62
CA PRO A 97 0.19 7.06 25.59
C PRO A 97 0.02 6.40 24.22
N SER A 98 -0.86 6.96 23.39
CA SER A 98 -1.32 6.35 22.14
C SER A 98 -1.66 7.40 21.08
N VAL A 99 -2.42 7.01 20.06
CA VAL A 99 -2.93 7.90 19.00
C VAL A 99 -4.42 7.69 18.78
N GLU A 100 -5.09 8.74 18.34
CA GLU A 100 -6.43 8.72 17.76
C GLU A 100 -6.35 8.99 16.26
N ILE A 101 -7.25 8.38 15.49
CA ILE A 101 -7.28 8.47 14.03
C ILE A 101 -8.64 9.04 13.61
N GLU A 102 -8.63 10.18 12.94
CA GLU A 102 -9.82 10.80 12.35
C GLU A 102 -10.13 10.13 11.01
N GLU A 103 -11.09 9.20 10.99
CA GLU A 103 -11.39 8.38 9.80
C GLU A 103 -11.78 9.20 8.58
N GLU A 104 -12.43 10.36 8.75
CA GLU A 104 -12.83 11.25 7.65
C GLU A 104 -11.64 11.89 6.92
N LEU A 105 -10.48 11.98 7.57
CA LEU A 105 -9.25 12.53 7.00
C LEU A 105 -8.29 11.46 6.48
N CYS A 106 -8.62 10.18 6.64
CA CYS A 106 -7.75 9.04 6.33
C CYS A 106 -8.05 8.40 4.97
#